data_AF-A0A7L4TU29-F1
#
_entry.id   AF-A0A7L4TU29-F1
#
_cell.length_a   1.000
_cell.length_b   1.000
_cell.length_c   1.000
_cell.angle_alpha   90.00
_cell.angle_beta   90.00
_cell.angle_gamma   90.00
#
_symmetry.space_group_name_H-M   'P 1'
#
loop_
_entity.id
_entity.type
_entity.pdbx_description
1 polymer ?
#
loop_
_entity_poly.entity_id
_entity_poly.type
_entity_poly.pdbx_seq_one_letter_code
_entity_poly.pdbx_strand_id
1 'polypeptide(L)' 'FASIINEPQGCILSVGAGEIQPVVKNDQLAIATVVTVTLTCDHRVVDGAIGARWLAAFKGFVEDPVTLLA' A
#
# COMPACT_ATOMS: atom_id res chain seq x y z
N PHE A 1 7.31 -7.83 3.41
CA PHE A 1 6.98 -9.13 4.05
C PHE A 1 5.52 -9.43 3.79
N ALA A 2 5.09 -10.69 3.86
CA ALA A 2 3.69 -11.07 3.64
C ALA A 2 3.12 -11.70 4.92
N SER A 3 2.16 -11.02 5.52
CA SER A 3 1.42 -11.54 6.68
C SER A 3 0.47 -12.65 6.25
N ILE A 4 0.20 -13.59 7.16
CA ILE A 4 -0.85 -14.60 6.99
C ILE A 4 -2.18 -13.95 7.37
N ILE A 5 -3.21 -14.19 6.56
CA ILE A 5 -4.56 -13.69 6.81
C ILE A 5 -5.07 -14.27 8.13
N ASN A 6 -5.70 -13.43 8.95
CA ASN A 6 -6.36 -13.89 10.16
C ASN A 6 -7.82 -14.25 9.83
N GLU A 7 -8.17 -15.54 9.81
CA GLU A 7 -9.56 -15.94 9.54
C GLU A 7 -10.51 -15.35 10.61
N PRO A 8 -11.71 -14.86 10.23
CA PRO A 8 -12.39 -14.97 8.93
C PRO A 8 -12.19 -13.77 7.98
N GLN A 9 -11.11 -13.00 8.10
CA GLN A 9 -10.87 -11.82 7.25
C GLN A 9 -10.52 -12.22 5.80
N GLY A 10 -10.84 -11.37 4.82
CA GLY A 10 -10.55 -11.63 3.39
C GLY A 10 -9.15 -11.20 2.93
N CYS A 11 -8.47 -10.36 3.71
CA CYS A 11 -7.11 -9.89 3.42
C CYS A 11 -6.43 -9.35 4.68
N ILE A 12 -5.10 -9.23 4.63
CA ILE A 12 -4.29 -8.56 5.66
C ILE A 12 -3.22 -7.69 5.00
N LEU A 13 -2.98 -6.49 5.56
CA LEU A 13 -1.96 -5.56 5.07
C LEU A 13 -0.70 -5.64 5.95
N SER A 14 0.42 -5.93 5.32
CA SER A 14 1.76 -5.82 5.89
C SER A 14 2.34 -4.44 5.59
N VAL A 15 2.77 -3.71 6.62
CA VAL A 15 3.40 -2.38 6.48
C VAL A 15 4.87 -2.47 6.89
N GLY A 16 5.76 -2.19 5.93
CA GLY A 16 7.21 -2.13 6.16
C GLY A 16 7.64 -0.93 6.99
N ALA A 17 8.89 -0.94 7.42
CA ALA A 17 9.51 0.26 7.99
C ALA A 17 9.61 1.36 6.91
N GLY A 18 9.51 2.61 7.34
CA GLY A 18 9.83 3.75 6.49
C GLY A 18 11.34 3.91 6.39
N GLU A 19 11.87 3.81 5.17
CA GLU A 19 13.30 3.95 4.90
C GLU A 19 13.57 5.17 4.03
N ILE A 20 14.70 5.83 4.26
CA ILE A 20 15.13 6.97 3.44
C ILE A 20 15.67 6.41 2.13
N GLN A 21 15.03 6.76 1.01
CA GLN A 21 15.39 6.26 -0.32
C GLN A 21 15.41 7.39 -1.35
N PRO A 22 16.29 7.31 -2.38
CA PRO A 22 16.22 8.20 -3.52
C PRO A 22 14.98 7.89 -4.35
N VAL A 23 14.22 8.92 -4.70
CA VAL A 23 13.01 8.85 -5.53
C VAL A 23 13.04 9.91 -6.63
N VAL A 24 12.34 9.65 -7.72
CA VAL A 24 12.12 10.68 -8.75
C VAL A 24 10.78 11.35 -8.48
N LYS A 25 10.79 12.68 -8.31
CA LYS A 25 9.59 13.50 -8.15
C LYS A 25 9.69 14.70 -9.10
N ASN A 26 8.69 14.89 -9.95
CA ASN A 26 8.67 15.95 -10.96
C ASN A 26 9.96 15.99 -11.82
N ASP A 27 10.37 14.81 -12.31
CA ASP A 27 11.59 14.61 -13.12
C ASP A 27 12.92 15.01 -12.44
N GLN A 28 12.92 15.14 -11.11
CA GLN A 28 14.11 15.44 -10.32
C GLN A 28 14.37 14.35 -9.27
N LEU A 29 15.65 14.09 -9.01
CA LEU A 29 16.06 13.22 -7.92
C LEU A 29 15.81 13.93 -6.59
N ALA A 30 15.07 13.25 -5.71
CA ALA A 30 14.76 13.71 -4.37
C ALA A 30 15.02 12.57 -3.37
N ILE A 31 15.09 12.92 -2.09
CA ILE A 31 15.16 11.96 -0.99
C ILE A 31 13.78 11.95 -0.32
N ALA A 32 13.23 10.76 -0.10
CA ALA A 32 11.95 10.59 0.60
C ALA A 32 11.99 9.40 1.56
N THR A 33 11.14 9.45 2.57
CA THR A 33 10.82 8.26 3.37
C THR A 33 9.84 7.41 2.58
N VAL A 34 10.24 6.20 2.20
CA VAL A 34 9.43 5.26 1.43
C VAL A 34 9.01 4.10 2.33
N VAL A 35 7.74 3.74 2.28
CA VAL A 35 7.18 2.57 2.96
C VAL A 35 6.76 1.55 1.90
N THR A 36 7.23 0.31 2.05
CA THR A 36 6.71 -0.80 1.24
C THR A 36 5.54 -1.45 1.96
N VAL A 37 4.43 -1.64 1.26
CA VAL A 37 3.27 -2.39 1.77
C VAL A 37 3.00 -3.63 0.93
N THR A 38 2.45 -4.66 1.55
CA THR A 38 2.08 -5.92 0.88
C THR A 38 0.70 -6.35 1.35
N LEU A 39 -0.23 -6.57 0.42
CA LEU A 39 -1.58 -7.04 0.72
C LEU A 39 -1.67 -8.53 0.41
N THR A 40 -1.88 -9.36 1.44
CA THR A 40 -2.19 -10.78 1.28
C THR A 40 -3.70 -10.93 1.18
N CYS A 41 -4.19 -11.63 0.16
CA CYS A 41 -5.62 -11.77 -0.12
C CYS A 41 -6.04 -13.24 -0.25
N ASP A 42 -7.25 -13.56 0.21
CA ASP A 42 -7.94 -14.80 -0.15
C ASP A 42 -8.54 -14.63 -1.55
N HIS A 43 -7.96 -15.34 -2.52
CA HIS A 43 -8.33 -15.23 -3.93
C HIS A 43 -9.75 -15.70 -4.26
N ARG A 44 -10.42 -16.38 -3.33
CA ARG A 44 -11.83 -16.78 -3.48
C ARG A 44 -12.78 -15.58 -3.36
N VAL A 45 -12.35 -14.52 -2.68
CA VAL A 45 -13.17 -13.33 -2.38
C VAL A 45 -12.57 -12.03 -2.94
N VAL A 46 -11.25 -11.96 -3.12
CA VAL A 46 -10.56 -10.79 -3.67
C VAL A 46 -9.66 -11.22 -4.82
N ASP A 47 -9.97 -10.78 -6.04
CA ASP A 47 -9.09 -10.98 -7.19
C ASP A 47 -7.93 -9.96 -7.22
N GLY A 48 -6.97 -10.20 -8.11
CA GLY A 48 -5.79 -9.35 -8.23
C GLY A 48 -6.09 -7.93 -8.71
N ALA A 49 -7.13 -7.74 -9.52
CA ALA A 49 -7.51 -6.42 -10.02
C ALA A 49 -8.16 -5.58 -8.91
N ILE A 50 -9.02 -6.18 -8.08
CA ILE A 50 -9.57 -5.56 -6.87
C ILE A 50 -8.45 -5.22 -5.90
N GLY A 51 -7.53 -6.17 -5.62
CA GLY A 51 -6.39 -5.94 -4.75
C GLY A 51 -5.49 -4.79 -5.22
N ALA A 52 -5.20 -4.72 -6.52
CA ALA A 52 -4.42 -3.62 -7.11
C ALA A 52 -5.14 -2.27 -6.98
N ARG A 53 -6.45 -2.21 -7.25
CA ARG A 53 -7.24 -0.98 -7.04
C ARG A 53 -7.25 -0.53 -5.58
N TRP A 54 -7.38 -1.48 -4.66
CA TRP A 54 -7.34 -1.20 -3.23
C TRP A 54 -5.99 -0.59 -2.81
N LEU A 55 -4.88 -1.20 -3.24
CA LEU A 55 -3.52 -0.70 -2.95
C LEU A 55 -3.28 0.69 -3.56
N ALA A 56 -3.78 0.95 -4.76
CA ALA A 56 -3.69 2.26 -5.40
C ALA A 56 -4.44 3.34 -4.60
N ALA A 57 -5.67 3.04 -4.16
CA ALA A 57 -6.43 3.95 -3.30
C ALA A 57 -5.74 4.18 -1.96
N PHE A 58 -5.29 3.12 -1.29
CA PHE A 58 -4.54 3.20 -0.04
C PHE A 58 -3.29 4.08 -0.19
N LYS A 59 -2.50 3.87 -1.25
CA LYS A 59 -1.33 4.70 -1.56
C LYS A 59 -1.72 6.18 -1.68
N GLY A 60 -2.75 6.49 -2.45
CA GLY A 60 -3.21 7.88 -2.64
C GLY A 60 -3.58 8.55 -1.32
N PHE A 61 -4.34 7.86 -0.46
CA PHE A 61 -4.72 8.38 0.85
C PHE A 61 -3.55 8.56 1.81
N VAL A 62 -2.55 7.68 1.77
CA VAL A 62 -1.38 7.79 2.65
C VAL A 62 -0.41 8.88 2.18
N GLU A 63 -0.26 9.04 0.86
CA GLU A 63 0.60 10.08 0.28
C GLU A 63 -0.01 11.49 0.38
N ASP A 64 -1.34 11.59 0.36
CA ASP A 64 -2.09 12.83 0.60
C ASP A 64 -3.29 12.61 1.55
N PRO A 65 -3.07 12.61 2.88
CA PRO A 65 -4.11 12.32 3.87
C PRO A 65 -5.30 13.28 3.87
N VAL A 66 -5.16 14.48 3.30
CA VAL A 66 -6.25 15.45 3.22
C VAL A 66 -7.38 14.91 2.33
N THR A 67 -7.05 14.07 1.35
CA THR A 67 -8.03 13.43 0.46
C THR A 67 -8.99 12.47 1.17
N LEU A 68 -8.71 12.03 2.40
CA LEU A 68 -9.63 11.23 3.21
C LEU A 68 -10.79 12.05 3.82
N LEU A 69 -10.67 13.38 3.87
CA LEU A 69 -11.64 14.27 4.53
C LEU A 69 -12.67 14.86 3.55
N ALA A 70 -12.48 14.66 2.24
CA ALA A 70 -13.29 15.25 1.18
C ALA A 70 -14.50 14.39 0.79
#